data_AF-A0A510JZ89-F1
#
_entry.id   AF-A0A510JZ89-F1
#
_cell.length_a   1.000
_cell.length_b   1.000
_cell.length_c   1.000
_cell.angle_alpha   90.00
_cell.angle_beta   90.00
_cell.angle_gamma   90.00
#
_symmetry.space_group_name_H-M   'P 1'
#
loop_
_entity.id
_entity.type
_entity.pdbx_description
1 polymer ?
#
loop_
_entity_poly.entity_id
_entity_poly.type
_entity_poly.pdbx_seq_one_letter_code
_entity_poly.pdbx_strand_id
1 'polypeptide(L)'
;MDNNVSEQKSIAGLKAFAVAFLINLSFFAGFSINAAIFPINLSFSMGFSLLIPIVALILEQENGFVRAYSKQTLAVTVLLLISTFLNIIIVAGNILFFVIFVILSVFQIIATVSSALKKEFKIPFIEKITDLLFVD
;
A
#
# COMPACT_ATOMS: atom_id res chain seq x y z
N MET A 1 -10.67 -38.22 -18.94
CA MET A 1 -9.83 -37.52 -19.93
C MET A 1 -8.54 -37.18 -19.22
N ASP A 2 -7.48 -37.91 -19.55
CA ASP A 2 -6.14 -37.70 -19.01
C ASP A 2 -5.53 -36.52 -19.78
N ASN A 3 -5.72 -35.31 -19.26
CA ASN A 3 -5.20 -34.10 -19.90
C ASN A 3 -3.70 -34.05 -19.59
N ASN A 4 -2.87 -34.55 -20.50
CA ASN A 4 -1.43 -34.53 -20.35
C ASN A 4 -0.93 -33.07 -20.43
N VAL A 5 -0.90 -32.39 -19.28
CA VAL A 5 -0.56 -30.96 -19.12
C VAL A 5 0.82 -30.63 -19.71
N SER A 6 1.68 -31.63 -19.90
CA SER A 6 2.99 -31.51 -20.54
C SER A 6 2.94 -31.08 -22.01
N GLU A 7 1.89 -31.45 -22.77
CA GLU A 7 1.77 -31.14 -24.21
C GLU A 7 1.20 -29.74 -24.48
N GLN A 8 0.46 -29.14 -23.54
CA GLN A 8 -0.10 -27.78 -23.70
C GLN A 8 0.81 -26.65 -23.19
N LYS A 9 2.06 -26.94 -22.82
CA LYS A 9 3.01 -25.96 -22.26
C LYS A 9 3.45 -24.90 -23.28
N SER A 10 2.73 -23.77 -23.35
CA SER A 10 3.21 -22.57 -24.04
C SER A 10 4.31 -21.89 -23.21
N ILE A 11 5.57 -22.05 -23.66
CA ILE A 11 6.75 -21.44 -23.01
C ILE A 11 6.65 -19.91 -23.04
N ALA A 12 6.11 -19.33 -24.11
CA ALA A 12 5.96 -17.89 -24.26
C ALA A 12 4.91 -17.32 -23.28
N GLY A 13 3.75 -17.98 -23.16
CA GLY A 13 2.72 -17.61 -22.19
C GLY A 13 3.27 -17.67 -20.76
N LEU A 14 3.97 -18.75 -20.41
CA LEU A 14 4.54 -18.93 -19.08
C LEU A 14 5.58 -17.84 -18.71
N LYS A 15 6.41 -17.43 -19.67
CA LYS A 15 7.35 -16.31 -19.51
C LYS A 15 6.61 -14.98 -19.29
N ALA A 16 5.53 -14.73 -20.04
CA ALA A 16 4.72 -13.53 -19.86
C ALA A 16 4.09 -13.46 -18.45
N PHE A 17 3.60 -14.57 -17.90
CA PHE A 17 3.10 -14.62 -16.52
C PHE A 17 4.18 -14.42 -15.48
N ALA A 18 5.34 -15.04 -15.66
CA ALA A 18 6.48 -14.85 -14.76
C ALA A 18 6.91 -13.38 -14.73
N VAL A 19 6.94 -12.71 -15.89
CA VAL A 19 7.22 -11.28 -15.99
C VAL A 19 6.15 -10.43 -15.31
N ALA A 20 4.86 -10.71 -15.55
CA ALA A 20 3.75 -10.02 -14.88
C ALA A 20 3.82 -10.17 -13.35
N PHE A 21 4.12 -11.37 -12.87
CA PHE A 21 4.32 -11.65 -11.46
C PHE A 21 5.53 -10.91 -10.88
N LEU A 22 6.66 -10.87 -11.61
CA LEU A 22 7.85 -10.12 -11.17
C LEU A 22 7.57 -8.62 -11.09
N ILE A 23 6.85 -8.06 -12.06
CA ILE A 23 6.44 -6.64 -12.06
C ILE A 23 5.57 -6.34 -10.83
N ASN A 24 4.58 -7.20 -10.54
CA ASN A 24 3.75 -7.09 -9.34
C ASN A 24 4.57 -7.14 -8.05
N LEU A 25 5.49 -8.10 -7.94
CA LEU A 25 6.34 -8.26 -6.77
C LEU A 25 7.28 -7.08 -6.59
N SER A 26 7.86 -6.58 -7.68
CA SER A 26 8.77 -5.42 -7.68
C SER A 26 8.04 -4.15 -7.22
N PHE A 27 6.81 -3.95 -7.69
CA PHE A 27 5.97 -2.85 -7.25
C PHE A 27 5.64 -2.95 -5.77
N PHE A 28 5.24 -4.13 -5.28
CA PHE A 28 4.90 -4.32 -3.88
C PHE A 28 6.12 -4.16 -2.96
N ALA A 29 7.27 -4.74 -3.32
CA ALA A 29 8.51 -4.63 -2.56
C ALA A 29 9.09 -3.21 -2.57
N GLY A 30 8.92 -2.47 -3.66
CA GLY A 30 9.34 -1.09 -3.83
C GLY A 30 8.24 -0.06 -3.53
N PHE A 31 7.11 -0.47 -2.95
CA PHE A 31 5.95 0.39 -2.79
C PHE A 31 6.20 1.49 -1.75
N SER A 32 6.75 2.61 -2.21
CA SER A 32 6.88 3.82 -1.42
C SER A 32 5.61 4.64 -1.54
N ILE A 33 4.95 4.88 -0.41
CA ILE A 33 3.73 5.69 -0.35
C ILE A 33 4.10 7.17 -0.24
N ASN A 34 4.80 7.67 -1.25
CA ASN A 34 4.95 9.10 -1.44
C ASN A 34 3.71 9.62 -2.16
N ALA A 35 2.97 10.55 -1.55
CA ALA A 35 1.72 11.10 -2.11
C ALA A 35 1.87 11.64 -3.54
N ALA A 36 3.05 12.13 -3.92
CA ALA A 36 3.31 12.63 -5.28
C ALA A 36 3.51 11.52 -6.32
N ILE A 37 4.00 10.35 -5.90
CA ILE A 37 4.42 9.27 -6.80
C ILE A 37 3.43 8.10 -6.76
N PHE A 38 2.63 8.01 -5.69
CA PHE A 38 1.60 7.00 -5.49
C PHE A 38 0.65 6.86 -6.69
N PRO A 39 0.07 7.93 -7.27
CA PRO A 39 -0.84 7.79 -8.42
C PRO A 39 -0.14 7.24 -9.66
N ILE A 40 1.13 7.62 -9.87
CA ILE A 40 1.94 7.25 -11.04
C ILE A 40 2.33 5.77 -10.95
N ASN A 41 2.88 5.36 -9.80
CA ASN A 41 3.28 3.98 -9.56
C ASN A 41 2.08 3.03 -9.60
N LEU A 42 0.95 3.45 -9.02
CA LEU A 42 -0.29 2.67 -9.02
C LEU A 42 -0.80 2.44 -10.45
N SER A 43 -0.84 3.51 -11.26
CA SER A 43 -1.34 3.44 -12.64
C SER A 43 -0.43 2.59 -13.55
N PHE A 44 0.90 2.77 -13.44
CA PHE A 44 1.85 2.12 -14.34
C PHE A 44 2.03 0.64 -14.03
N SER A 45 2.15 0.27 -12.75
CA SER A 45 2.36 -1.13 -12.37
C SER A 45 1.06 -1.95 -12.46
N MET A 46 -0.07 -1.43 -11.99
CA MET A 46 -1.27 -2.25 -11.89
C MET A 46 -2.04 -2.35 -13.22
N GLY A 47 -1.98 -1.32 -14.06
CA GLY A 47 -2.61 -1.35 -15.39
C GLY A 47 -2.03 -2.46 -16.26
N PHE A 48 -0.70 -2.53 -16.40
CA PHE A 48 -0.04 -3.56 -17.22
C PHE A 48 -0.16 -4.97 -16.63
N SER A 49 -0.05 -5.11 -15.31
CA SER A 49 -0.12 -6.42 -14.65
C SER A 49 -1.51 -7.06 -14.65
N LEU A 50 -2.58 -6.28 -14.80
CA LEU A 50 -3.94 -6.80 -15.03
C LEU A 50 -4.15 -7.16 -16.50
N LEU A 51 -3.59 -6.38 -17.43
CA LEU A 51 -3.78 -6.60 -18.86
C LEU A 51 -3.20 -7.93 -19.35
N ILE A 52 -2.00 -8.32 -18.90
CA ILE A 52 -1.35 -9.56 -19.34
C ILE A 52 -2.23 -10.81 -19.12
N PRO A 53 -2.73 -11.08 -17.89
CA PRO A 53 -3.61 -12.22 -17.67
C PRO A 53 -4.98 -12.09 -18.32
N ILE A 54 -5.53 -10.87 -18.46
CA ILE A 54 -6.80 -10.66 -19.16
C ILE A 54 -6.67 -11.00 -20.65
N VAL A 55 -5.65 -10.45 -21.32
CA VAL A 55 -5.38 -10.70 -22.74
C VAL A 55 -5.12 -12.18 -22.98
N ALA A 56 -4.33 -12.83 -22.12
CA ALA A 56 -4.10 -14.26 -22.24
C ALA A 56 -5.38 -15.09 -22.04
N LEU A 57 -6.27 -14.72 -21.11
CA LEU A 57 -7.56 -15.40 -20.95
C LEU A 57 -8.48 -15.26 -22.18
N ILE A 58 -8.36 -14.16 -22.93
CA ILE A 58 -9.11 -13.89 -24.16
C ILE A 58 -8.55 -14.67 -25.34
N LEU A 59 -7.22 -14.65 -25.51
CA LEU A 59 -6.52 -15.25 -26.66
C LEU A 59 -6.37 -16.76 -26.54
N GLU A 60 -6.12 -17.27 -25.34
CA GLU A 60 -5.78 -18.68 -25.11
C GLU A 60 -7.02 -19.44 -24.62
N GLN A 61 -8.03 -19.61 -25.48
CA GLN A 61 -9.31 -20.21 -25.08
C GLN A 61 -9.23 -21.73 -24.88
N GLU A 62 -8.41 -22.41 -25.68
CA GLU A 62 -8.30 -23.88 -25.68
C GLU A 62 -7.14 -24.41 -24.82
N ASN A 63 -6.20 -23.54 -24.43
CA ASN A 63 -5.05 -23.92 -23.62
C ASN A 63 -5.38 -23.88 -22.12
N GLY A 64 -5.78 -25.02 -21.57
CA GLY A 64 -6.16 -25.14 -20.16
C GLY A 64 -5.03 -24.78 -19.19
N PHE A 65 -3.78 -25.05 -19.57
CA PHE A 65 -2.59 -24.72 -18.78
C PHE A 65 -2.38 -23.21 -18.69
N VAL A 66 -2.35 -22.50 -19.82
CA VAL A 66 -2.18 -21.04 -19.86
C VAL A 66 -3.32 -20.34 -19.13
N ARG A 67 -4.57 -20.78 -19.30
CA ARG A 67 -5.71 -20.19 -18.59
C ARG A 67 -5.62 -20.37 -17.08
N ALA A 68 -5.13 -21.51 -16.59
CA ALA A 68 -4.97 -21.74 -15.16
C ALA A 68 -3.99 -20.74 -14.53
N TYR A 69 -2.82 -20.56 -15.16
CA TYR A 69 -1.84 -19.56 -14.73
C TYR A 69 -2.37 -18.13 -14.86
N SER A 70 -3.08 -17.82 -15.94
CA SER A 70 -3.69 -16.50 -16.14
C SER A 70 -4.67 -16.15 -15.02
N LYS A 71 -5.53 -17.10 -14.62
CA LYS A 71 -6.47 -16.92 -13.51
C LYS A 71 -5.73 -16.70 -12.19
N GLN A 72 -4.68 -17.47 -11.92
CA GLN A 72 -3.87 -17.31 -10.71
C GLN A 72 -3.18 -15.95 -10.67
N THR A 73 -2.51 -15.55 -11.75
CA THR A 73 -1.85 -14.24 -11.84
C THR A 73 -2.88 -13.11 -11.69
N LEU A 74 -4.04 -13.20 -12.33
CA LEU A 74 -5.11 -12.21 -12.18
C LEU A 74 -5.58 -12.09 -10.73
N ALA A 75 -5.83 -13.23 -10.07
CA ALA A 75 -6.27 -13.25 -8.67
C ALA A 75 -5.24 -12.61 -7.73
N VAL A 76 -3.95 -12.92 -7.92
CA VAL A 76 -2.85 -12.30 -7.16
C VAL A 76 -2.79 -10.79 -7.41
N THR A 77 -2.88 -10.34 -8.66
CA THR A 77 -2.88 -8.89 -8.99
C THR A 77 -4.08 -8.17 -8.34
N VAL A 78 -5.27 -8.77 -8.37
CA VAL A 78 -6.48 -8.19 -7.73
C VAL A 78 -6.33 -8.12 -6.20
N LEU A 79 -5.81 -9.16 -5.56
CA LEU A 79 -5.55 -9.16 -4.11
C LEU A 79 -4.51 -8.10 -3.72
N LEU A 80 -3.47 -7.93 -4.54
CA LEU A 80 -2.48 -6.86 -4.34
C LEU A 80 -3.11 -5.47 -4.48
N LEU A 81 -3.98 -5.26 -5.48
CA LEU A 81 -4.72 -4.01 -5.66
C LEU A 81 -5.55 -3.65 -4.42
N ILE A 82 -6.34 -4.60 -3.92
CA ILE A 82 -7.14 -4.42 -2.71
C ILE A 82 -6.22 -4.09 -1.52
N SER A 83 -5.11 -4.82 -1.37
CA SER A 83 -4.14 -4.60 -0.28
C SER A 83 -3.51 -3.21 -0.31
N THR A 84 -3.27 -2.64 -1.49
CA THR A 84 -2.78 -1.26 -1.62
C THR A 84 -3.79 -0.22 -1.11
N PHE A 85 -5.09 -0.44 -1.33
CA PHE A 85 -6.13 0.46 -0.79
C PHE A 85 -6.22 0.38 0.75
N LEU A 86 -6.02 -0.79 1.35
CA LEU A 86 -5.97 -0.92 2.81
C LEU A 86 -4.83 -0.08 3.42
N ASN A 87 -3.74 0.12 2.67
CA ASN A 87 -2.59 0.90 3.13
C ASN A 87 -2.87 2.42 3.19
N ILE A 88 -3.94 2.93 2.57
CA ILE A 88 -4.33 4.34 2.64
C ILE A 88 -4.64 4.77 4.09
N ILE A 89 -5.23 3.88 4.88
CA ILE A 89 -5.55 4.14 6.29
C ILE A 89 -4.27 4.41 7.10
N ILE A 90 -3.21 3.63 6.84
CA ILE A 90 -1.91 3.78 7.50
C ILE A 90 -1.29 5.13 7.14
N VAL A 91 -1.36 5.52 5.86
CA VAL A 91 -0.80 6.79 5.37
C VAL A 91 -1.54 7.98 5.97
N ALA A 92 -2.87 7.98 5.93
CA ALA A 92 -3.70 9.03 6.52
C ALA A 92 -3.46 9.15 8.03
N GLY A 93 -3.36 8.01 8.72
CA GLY A 93 -3.03 7.95 10.14
C GLY A 93 -1.67 8.57 10.46
N ASN A 94 -0.64 8.27 9.67
CA ASN A 94 0.70 8.85 9.85
C ASN A 94 0.74 10.37 9.61
N ILE A 95 0.00 10.87 8.61
CA ILE A 95 -0.12 12.31 8.37
C ILE A 95 -0.78 12.99 9.57
N LEU A 96 -1.90 12.44 10.06
CA LEU A 96 -2.61 12.98 11.22
C LEU A 96 -1.72 12.96 12.48
N PHE A 97 -1.00 11.86 12.71
CA PHE A 97 -0.03 11.74 13.79
C PHE A 97 1.04 12.85 13.70
N PHE A 98 1.60 13.08 12.52
CA PHE A 98 2.62 14.11 12.31
C PHE A 98 2.10 15.52 12.62
N VAL A 99 0.88 15.86 12.19
CA VAL A 99 0.25 17.15 12.50
C VAL A 99 0.07 17.34 14.01
N ILE A 100 -0.46 16.33 14.70
CA ILE A 100 -0.64 16.38 16.16
C ILE A 100 0.71 16.52 16.86
N PHE A 101 1.72 15.75 16.42
CA PHE A 101 3.07 15.80 16.97
C PHE A 101 3.67 17.21 16.86
N VAL A 102 3.60 17.84 15.69
CA VAL A 102 4.11 19.21 15.48
C VAL A 102 3.41 20.20 16.42
N ILE A 103 2.08 20.13 16.55
CA ILE A 103 1.32 21.01 17.45
C ILE A 103 1.78 20.84 18.90
N LEU A 104 1.92 19.58 19.36
CA LEU A 104 2.37 19.28 20.72
C LEU A 104 3.82 19.73 20.96
N SER A 105 4.72 19.56 19.98
CA SER A 105 6.09 20.06 20.08
C SER A 105 6.16 21.58 20.21
N VAL A 106 5.33 22.32 19.46
CA VAL A 106 5.24 23.79 19.60
C VAL A 106 4.80 24.17 21.01
N PHE A 107 3.77 23.51 21.57
CA PHE A 107 3.35 23.78 22.94
C PHE A 107 4.43 23.47 23.97
N GLN A 108 5.19 22.37 23.81
CA GLN A 108 6.31 22.04 24.69
C GLN A 108 7.43 23.08 24.63
N ILE A 109 7.76 23.60 23.44
CA ILE A 109 8.76 24.65 23.29
C ILE A 109 8.32 25.92 24.04
N ILE A 110 7.07 26.36 23.83
CA ILE A 110 6.53 27.55 24.50
C ILE A 110 6.52 27.37 26.02
N ALA A 111 6.11 26.20 26.51
CA ALA A 111 6.10 25.90 27.94
C ALA A 111 7.51 25.93 28.54
N THR A 112 8.48 25.34 27.84
CA THR A 112 9.90 25.33 28.27
C THR A 112 10.46 26.74 28.36
N VAL A 113 10.24 27.57 27.33
CA VAL A 113 10.68 28.98 27.31
C VAL A 113 9.99 29.78 28.41
N SER A 114 8.68 29.61 28.59
CA SER A 114 7.92 30.35 29.62
C SER A 114 8.38 29.99 31.04
N SER A 115 8.64 28.70 31.29
CA SER A 115 9.21 28.22 32.54
C SER A 115 10.58 28.85 32.82
N ALA A 116 11.47 28.91 31.82
CA ALA A 116 12.77 29.55 31.96
C ALA A 116 12.65 31.06 32.28
N LEU A 117 11.62 31.73 31.76
CA LEU A 117 11.30 33.13 32.02
C LEU A 117 10.51 33.35 33.32
N LYS A 118 10.28 32.30 34.13
CA LYS A 118 9.45 32.33 35.36
C LYS A 118 8.04 32.89 35.13
N LYS A 119 7.49 32.70 33.93
CA LYS A 119 6.11 33.06 33.60
C LYS A 119 5.23 31.84 33.77
N GLU A 120 4.09 32.02 34.43
CA GLU A 120 3.05 31.00 34.43
C GLU A 120 2.53 30.81 33.01
N PHE A 121 2.65 29.58 32.50
CA PHE A 121 2.15 29.22 31.19
C PHE A 121 1.36 27.92 31.32
N LYS A 122 0.07 28.00 30.97
CA LYS A 122 -0.83 26.87 30.92
C LYS A 122 -1.07 26.52 29.46
N ILE A 123 -0.76 25.28 29.08
CA ILE A 123 -1.10 24.80 27.74
C ILE A 123 -2.62 24.61 27.69
N PRO A 124 -3.34 25.21 26.70
CA PRO A 124 -4.78 25.04 26.57
C PRO A 124 -5.15 23.55 26.42
N PHE A 125 -6.29 23.14 26.99
CA PHE A 125 -6.79 21.75 27.00
C PHE A 125 -5.94 20.70 27.74
N ILE A 126 -4.65 20.96 27.96
CA ILE A 126 -3.79 20.08 28.77
C ILE A 126 -4.29 20.01 30.19
N GLU A 127 -4.78 21.10 30.80
CA GLU A 127 -5.34 21.08 32.16
C GLU A 127 -6.39 19.96 32.36
N LYS A 128 -7.35 19.83 31.43
CA LYS A 128 -8.35 18.75 31.49
C LYS A 128 -7.75 17.36 31.33
N ILE A 129 -6.68 17.23 30.54
CA ILE A 129 -5.98 15.95 30.36
C ILE A 129 -5.16 15.64 31.60
N THR A 130 -4.50 16.63 32.20
CA THR A 130 -3.74 16.48 33.45
C THR A 130 -4.67 16.08 34.58
N ASP A 131 -5.82 16.74 34.75
CA ASP A 131 -6.83 16.40 35.75
C ASP A 131 -7.41 14.98 35.54
N LEU A 132 -7.49 14.52 34.29
CA LEU A 132 -7.94 13.16 33.96
C LEU A 132 -6.84 12.11 34.24
N LEU A 133 -5.58 12.42 33.95
CA LEU A 133 -4.46 11.47 34.02
C LEU A 133 -3.81 11.42 35.41
N PHE A 134 -3.83 12.53 36.12
CA PHE A 134 -3.21 12.73 37.42
C PHE A 134 -4.32 13.23 38.35
N VAL A 135 -5.08 12.27 38.89
CA VAL A 135 -6.00 12.54 40.00
C VAL A 135 -5.15 12.61 41.26
N ASP A 136 -4.95 13.82 41.78
CA ASP A 136 -4.46 14.03 43.15
C ASP A 136 -5.57 13.73 44.17
#